data_AF-A0A7X4BEP9-F1
#
_entry.id   AF-A0A7X4BEP9-F1
#
_cell.length_a   1.000
_cell.length_b   1.000
_cell.length_c   1.000
_cell.angle_alpha   90.00
_cell.angle_beta   90.00
_cell.angle_gamma   90.00
#
_symmetry.space_group_name_H-M   'P 1'
#
loop_
_entity.id
_entity.type
_entity.pdbx_description
1 polymer ?
#
loop_
_entity_poly.entity_id
_entity_poly.type
_entity_poly.pdbx_seq_one_letter_code
_entity_poly.pdbx_strand_id
1 'polypeptide(L)' 'MIEVKGGANPGSRELRGLRAFVDEHGPRRAIVVCNGSAVRRTADGIWILRWERFLERLWGDEVVS' A
#
# COMPACT_ATOMS: atom_id res chain seq x y z
N MET A 1 5.27 -6.56 0.14
CA MET A 1 4.08 -6.78 -0.69
C MET A 1 3.59 -5.45 -1.23
N ILE A 2 3.36 -5.36 -2.54
CA ILE A 2 2.82 -4.17 -3.20
C ILE A 2 1.57 -4.61 -3.98
N GLU A 3 0.45 -3.92 -3.76
CA GLU A 3 -0.80 -4.15 -4.47
C GLU A 3 -1.25 -2.87 -5.18
N VAL A 4 -1.66 -2.95 -6.45
CA VAL A 4 -2.06 -1.78 -7.25
C VAL A 4 -3.55 -1.87 -7.58
N LYS A 5 -4.29 -0.79 -7.38
CA LYS A 5 -5.72 -0.68 -7.69
C LYS A 5 -6.02 0.56 -8.52
N GLY A 6 -6.83 0.41 -9.57
CA GLY A 6 -7.30 1.53 -10.39
C GLY A 6 -8.34 2.42 -9.68
N GLY A 7 -9.03 1.90 -8.66
CA GLY A 7 -10.02 2.63 -7.88
C GLY A 7 -9.40 3.57 -6.83
N ALA A 8 -10.25 4.43 -6.25
CA ALA A 8 -9.86 5.37 -5.20
C ALA A 8 -10.15 4.81 -3.79
N ASN A 9 -9.33 5.21 -2.81
CA ASN A 9 -9.57 5.09 -1.37
C ASN A 9 -10.00 3.68 -0.88
N PRO A 10 -9.15 2.65 -1.01
CA PRO A 10 -9.50 1.29 -0.60
C PRO A 10 -9.91 1.22 0.88
N GLY A 11 -11.07 0.61 1.12
CA GLY A 11 -11.63 0.38 2.45
C GLY A 11 -11.22 -0.95 3.08
N SER A 12 -11.75 -1.23 4.27
CA SER A 12 -11.40 -2.45 5.04
C SER A 12 -11.71 -3.76 4.30
N ARG A 13 -12.71 -3.78 3.41
CA ARG A 13 -13.08 -4.98 2.65
C ARG A 13 -12.02 -5.29 1.59
N GLU A 14 -11.56 -4.29 0.87
CA GLU A 14 -10.55 -4.40 -0.18
C GLU A 14 -9.16 -4.73 0.39
N LEU A 15 -8.87 -4.33 1.63
CA LEU A 15 -7.62 -4.63 2.33
C LEU A 15 -7.55 -6.05 2.92
N ARG A 16 -8.64 -6.83 2.90
CA ARG A 16 -8.69 -8.14 3.57
C ARG A 16 -7.68 -9.14 3.01
N GLY A 17 -7.53 -9.21 1.69
CA GLY A 17 -6.58 -10.12 1.04
C GLY A 17 -5.14 -9.77 1.39
N LEU A 18 -4.80 -8.47 1.34
CA LEU A 18 -3.48 -8.00 1.72
C LEU A 18 -3.16 -8.28 3.21
N ARG A 19 -4.14 -8.13 4.11
CA ARG A 19 -3.98 -8.48 5.53
C ARG A 19 -3.65 -9.95 5.71
N ALA A 20 -4.41 -10.84 5.08
CA ALA A 20 -4.14 -12.27 5.14
C ALA A 20 -2.72 -12.60 4.65
N PHE A 21 -2.27 -11.97 3.55
CA PHE A 21 -0.90 -12.14 3.06
C PHE A 21 0.14 -11.63 4.06
N VAL A 22 -0.09 -10.47 4.68
CA VAL A 22 0.82 -9.89 5.67
C VAL A 22 0.94 -10.79 6.90
N ASP A 23 -0.18 -11.32 7.39
CA ASP A 23 -0.21 -12.22 8.55
C ASP A 23 0.54 -13.53 8.25
N GLU A 24 0.41 -14.07 7.04
CA GLU A 24 1.02 -15.34 6.65
C GLU A 24 2.51 -15.21 6.33
N HIS A 25 2.94 -14.11 5.69
CA HIS A 25 4.29 -14.00 5.11
C HIS A 25 5.18 -12.97 5.80
N GLY A 26 4.64 -12.11 6.66
CA GLY A 26 5.40 -11.09 7.40
C GLY A 26 6.31 -10.20 6.54
N PRO A 27 5.84 -9.64 5.40
CA PRO A 27 6.69 -8.82 4.56
C PRO A 27 7.16 -7.57 5.31
N ARG A 28 8.39 -7.11 5.06
CA ARG A 28 8.93 -5.87 5.66
C ARG A 28 8.03 -4.64 5.46
N ARG A 29 7.31 -4.60 4.34
CA ARG A 29 6.43 -3.49 3.96
C ARG A 29 5.16 -4.02 3.27
N ALA A 30 4.04 -3.39 3.57
CA ALA A 30 2.76 -3.60 2.91
C ALA A 30 2.27 -2.25 2.35
N ILE A 31 2.11 -2.17 1.03
CA ILE A 31 1.77 -0.94 0.32
C ILE A 31 0.63 -1.22 -0.66
N VAL A 32 -0.40 -0.38 -0.63
CA VAL A 32 -1.44 -0.29 -1.64
C VAL A 32 -1.28 1.00 -2.42
N VAL A 33 -1.16 0.90 -3.74
CA VAL A 33 -1.12 2.04 -4.66
C VAL A 33 -2.51 2.20 -5.28
N CYS A 34 -3.08 3.40 -5.20
CA CYS A 34 -4.43 3.68 -5.71
C CYS A 34 -4.56 5.09 -6.30
N ASN A 35 -5.67 5.38 -6.98
CA ASN A 35 -5.96 6.71 -7.53
C ASN A 35 -6.73 7.62 -6.54
N GLY A 36 -6.73 7.29 -5.25
CA GLY A 36 -7.39 8.06 -4.20
C GLY A 36 -6.65 9.36 -3.87
N SER A 37 -7.28 10.28 -3.14
CA SER A 37 -6.69 11.61 -2.88
C SER A 37 -5.68 11.63 -1.73
N ALA A 38 -5.79 10.72 -0.75
CA ALA A 38 -5.05 10.80 0.51
C ALA A 38 -3.99 9.70 0.66
N VAL A 39 -2.73 10.12 0.87
CA VAL A 39 -1.71 9.26 1.46
C VAL A 39 -2.08 9.01 2.92
N ARG A 40 -2.17 7.75 3.32
CA ARG A 40 -2.43 7.38 4.71
C ARG A 40 -1.78 6.06 5.08
N ARG A 41 -1.58 5.86 6.39
CA ARG A 41 -1.21 4.57 6.96
C ARG A 41 -2.35 4.06 7.82
N THR A 42 -2.69 2.79 7.68
CA THR A 42 -3.69 2.14 8.54
C THR A 42 -3.08 1.83 9.92
N ALA A 43 -3.93 1.56 10.92
CA ALA A 43 -3.47 1.20 12.26
C ALA A 43 -2.62 -0.09 12.27
N ASP A 44 -2.95 -1.04 11.39
CA ASP A 44 -2.21 -2.27 11.12
C ASP A 44 -1.01 -2.09 10.18
N GLY A 45 -0.61 -0.84 9.91
CA GLY A 45 0.67 -0.54 9.29
C GLY A 45 0.72 -0.55 7.76
N ILE A 46 -0.40 -0.79 7.07
CA ILE A 46 -0.49 -0.76 5.59
C ILE A 46 -0.42 0.68 5.10
N TRP A 47 0.52 0.95 4.21
CA TRP A 47 0.59 2.23 3.50
C TRP A 47 -0.39 2.24 2.34
N ILE A 48 -1.14 3.33 2.20
CA ILE A 48 -2.01 3.58 1.06
C ILE A 48 -1.50 4.85 0.41
N LEU A 49 -0.98 4.72 -0.80
CA LEU A 49 -0.29 5.76 -1.53
C LEU A 49 -1.01 6.05 -2.84
N ARG A 50 -0.92 7.31 -3.29
CA ARG A 50 -1.19 7.62 -4.69
C ARG A 50 -0.06 7.12 -5.56
N TRP A 51 -0.34 6.82 -6.82
CA TRP A 51 0.69 6.35 -7.75
C TRP A 51 1.84 7.36 -7.86
N GLU A 52 1.58 8.68 -7.90
CA GLU A 52 2.65 9.68 -8.01
C GLU A 52 3.62 9.58 -6.82
N ARG A 53 3.05 9.51 -5.61
CA ARG A 53 3.84 9.40 -4.37
C ARG A 53 4.55 8.07 -4.23
N PHE A 54 3.94 6.99 -4.73
CA PHE A 54 4.61 5.69 -4.78
C PHE A 54 5.81 5.73 -5.71
N LEU A 55 5.70 6.30 -6.92
CA LEU A 55 6.81 6.40 -7.86
C LEU A 55 7.91 7.32 -7.31
N GLU A 56 7.58 8.47 -6.72
CA GLU A 56 8.59 9.33 -6.06
C GLU A 56 9.43 8.54 -5.03
N ARG A 57 8.76 7.79 -4.14
CA ARG A 57 9.43 6.98 -3.12
C ARG A 57 10.20 5.79 -3.71
N LEU A 58 9.66 5.17 -4.76
CA LEU A 58 10.30 4.03 -5.41
C LEU A 58 11.60 4.45 -6.09
N TRP A 59 11.61 5.58 -6.80
CA TRP A 59 12.82 6.11 -7.44
C TRP A 59 13.77 6.81 -6.47
N GLY A 60 13.30 7.17 -5.27
CA GLY A 60 14.13 7.68 -4.18
C GLY A 60 14.74 6.60 -3.27
N ASP A 61 14.76 5.33 -3.71
CA ASP A 61 15.23 4.16 -2.94
C ASP A 61 14.50 3.91 -1.62
N GLU A 62 13.37 4.58 -1.37
CA GLU A 62 12.60 4.40 -0.13
C GLU A 62 11.80 3.10 -0.14
N VAL A 63 11.52 2.46 -1.28
CA VAL A 63 10.65 1.28 -1.38
C VAL A 63 11.41 -0.02 -1.62
N VAL A 64 12.50 0.02 -2.40
CA VAL A 64 13.23 -1.17 -2.90
C VAL A 64 14.53 -1.48 -2.15
N SER A 65 14.88 -0.72 -1.11
CA SER A 65 16.06 -0.95 -0.24
C SER A 65 16.01 -2.28 0.53
#